data_AF-A0A151BHW4-F1
#
_entry.id   AF-A0A151BHW4-F1
#
_cell.length_a   1.000
_cell.length_b   1.000
_cell.length_c   1.000
_cell.angle_alpha   90.00
_cell.angle_beta   90.00
_cell.angle_gamma   90.00
#
_symmetry.space_group_name_H-M   'P 1'
#
loop_
_entity.id
_entity.type
_entity.pdbx_description
1 polymer ?
#
loop_
_entity_poly.entity_id
_entity_poly.type
_entity_poly.pdbx_seq_one_letter_code
_entity_poly.pdbx_strand_id
1 'polypeptide(L)' 'MRRIPAPWETKRELVFKSEDETDPRYGCKPEERPIEEHLRFGLINLDKPPGPSSHEVVAWIKRILDVGHAGHGGTLEA' A
#
# COMPACT_ATOMS: atom_id res chain seq x y z
N MET A 1 -1.67 -31.87 9.18
CA MET A 1 -2.55 -31.05 8.32
C MET A 1 -1.81 -30.66 7.06
N ARG A 2 -2.44 -30.75 5.88
CA ARG A 2 -1.82 -30.35 4.60
C ARG A 2 -1.93 -28.83 4.46
N ARG A 3 -0.80 -28.14 4.26
CA ARG A 3 -0.75 -26.69 4.03
C ARG A 3 -1.53 -26.36 2.75
N ILE A 4 -2.54 -25.50 2.86
CA ILE A 4 -3.20 -24.89 1.70
C ILE A 4 -2.44 -23.59 1.41
N PRO A 5 -1.87 -23.41 0.21
CA PRO A 5 -1.15 -22.19 -0.12
C PRO A 5 -2.11 -21.00 -0.14
N ALA A 6 -1.63 -19.85 0.32
CA ALA A 6 -2.42 -18.64 0.26
C ALA A 6 -2.63 -18.19 -1.20
N PRO A 7 -3.75 -17.51 -1.54
CA PRO A 7 -4.05 -17.15 -2.92
C PRO A 7 -2.94 -16.35 -3.64
N TRP A 8 -2.18 -15.53 -2.91
CA TRP A 8 -1.07 -14.74 -3.45
C TRP A 8 0.20 -15.56 -3.75
N GLU A 9 0.30 -16.80 -3.27
CA GLU A 9 1.41 -17.70 -3.62
C GLU A 9 1.24 -18.36 -4.99
N THR A 10 0.05 -18.22 -5.60
CA THR A 10 -0.23 -18.77 -6.92
C THR A 10 0.49 -17.96 -7.99
N LYS A 11 1.46 -18.58 -8.68
CA LYS A 11 2.14 -17.98 -9.83
C LYS A 11 1.16 -17.87 -11.00
N ARG A 12 1.05 -16.68 -11.59
CA ARG A 12 0.24 -16.43 -12.78
C ARG A 12 1.15 -16.22 -13.98
N GLU A 13 0.74 -16.76 -15.12
CA GLU A 13 1.40 -16.54 -16.39
C GLU A 13 0.78 -15.32 -17.07
N LEU A 14 1.63 -14.44 -17.61
CA LEU A 14 1.21 -13.30 -18.42
C LEU A 14 1.13 -13.73 -19.88
N VAL A 15 -0.02 -13.48 -20.51
CA VAL A 15 -0.23 -13.70 -21.94
C VAL A 15 -0.33 -12.35 -22.63
N PHE A 16 0.51 -12.13 -23.64
CA PHE A 16 0.56 -10.89 -24.41
C PHE A 16 -0.40 -10.99 -25.60
N LYS A 17 -1.32 -10.03 -25.72
CA LYS A 17 -2.25 -9.93 -26.85
C LYS A 17 -1.69 -9.02 -27.96
N SER A 18 -1.10 -7.90 -27.58
CA SER A 18 -0.47 -6.89 -28.44
C SER A 18 0.62 -6.16 -27.66
N GLU A 19 1.53 -5.53 -28.40
CA GLU A 19 2.53 -4.60 -27.85
C GLU A 19 2.08 -3.17 -28.17
N ASP A 20 2.10 -2.30 -27.17
CA ASP A 20 1.64 -0.93 -27.26
C ASP A 20 2.47 -0.06 -26.28
N GLU A 21 2.53 1.24 -26.55
CA GLU A 21 3.25 2.22 -25.72
C GLU A 21 2.28 3.25 -25.12
N THR A 22 2.69 3.87 -24.01
CA THR A 22 1.97 4.98 -23.39
C THR A 22 2.71 6.29 -23.60
N ASP A 23 1.96 7.39 -23.77
CA ASP A 23 2.55 8.72 -23.94
C ASP A 23 3.06 9.24 -22.58
N PRO A 24 4.38 9.49 -22.43
CA PRO A 24 4.98 9.86 -21.15
C PRO A 24 4.56 11.25 -20.65
N ARG A 25 3.84 12.04 -21.46
CA ARG A 25 3.27 13.33 -21.02
C ARG A 25 2.12 13.16 -20.03
N TYR A 26 1.58 11.95 -19.90
CA TYR A 26 0.46 11.66 -19.00
C TYR A 26 0.87 10.75 -17.85
N GLY A 27 0.31 11.04 -16.67
CA GLY A 27 0.59 10.29 -15.45
C GLY A 27 2.01 10.52 -14.93
N CYS A 28 2.43 9.65 -14.01
CA CYS A 28 3.76 9.69 -13.41
C CYS A 28 4.12 8.29 -12.93
N LYS A 29 5.31 7.79 -13.31
CA LYS A 29 5.78 6.50 -12.83
C LYS A 29 5.90 6.52 -11.31
N PRO A 30 5.56 5.42 -10.61
CA PRO A 30 5.58 5.40 -9.15
C PRO A 30 6.88 5.90 -8.53
N GLU A 31 8.02 5.61 -9.14
CA GLU A 31 9.37 5.95 -8.66
C GLU A 31 9.78 7.40 -8.96
N GLU A 32 9.02 8.10 -9.81
CA GLU A 32 9.28 9.46 -10.27
C GLU A 32 8.31 10.49 -9.65
N ARG A 33 7.40 10.04 -8.76
CA ARG A 33 6.38 10.92 -8.17
C ARG A 33 6.99 11.99 -7.28
N PRO A 34 6.46 13.22 -7.27
CA PRO A 34 6.72 14.18 -6.21
C PRO A 34 6.34 13.62 -4.85
N ILE A 35 6.99 14.08 -3.79
CA ILE A 35 6.78 13.56 -2.42
C ILE A 35 5.33 13.71 -1.96
N GLU A 36 4.65 14.76 -2.40
CA GLU A 36 3.25 15.03 -2.09
C GLU A 36 2.34 13.92 -2.65
N GLU A 37 2.61 13.46 -3.88
CA GLU A 37 1.86 12.38 -4.51
C GLU A 37 2.24 11.00 -3.94
N HIS A 38 3.48 10.84 -3.48
CA HIS A 38 3.88 9.66 -2.70
C HIS A 38 3.10 9.55 -1.38
N LEU A 39 2.91 10.65 -0.66
CA LEU A 39 2.11 10.64 0.57
C LEU A 39 0.63 10.39 0.28
N ARG A 40 0.09 11.03 -0.77
CA ARG A 40 -1.32 10.90 -1.15
C ARG A 40 -1.71 9.50 -1.62
N PHE A 41 -0.84 8.84 -2.39
CA PHE A 41 -1.08 7.51 -2.96
C PHE A 41 -0.20 6.42 -2.33
N GLY A 42 0.30 6.67 -1.12
CA GLY A 42 1.25 5.81 -0.43
C GLY A 42 0.61 4.70 0.39
N LEU A 43 1.43 3.69 0.69
CA LEU A 43 1.13 2.63 1.65
C LEU A 43 2.33 2.47 2.60
N ILE A 44 2.06 2.39 3.90
CA ILE A 44 3.08 2.16 4.91
C ILE A 44 2.94 0.71 5.40
N ASN A 45 3.97 -0.09 5.16
CA ASN A 45 4.08 -1.41 5.78
C ASN A 45 4.64 -1.25 7.20
N LEU A 46 3.74 -0.98 8.15
CA LEU A 46 4.11 -0.64 9.51
C LEU A 46 4.23 -1.89 10.40
N ASP A 47 5.33 -1.98 11.15
CA ASP A 47 5.43 -2.89 12.29
C ASP A 47 4.75 -2.23 13.52
N LYS A 48 3.53 -2.68 13.85
CA LYS A 48 2.72 -2.06 14.91
C LYS A 48 3.31 -2.42 16.29
N PRO A 49 3.64 -1.45 17.15
CA PRO A 49 4.08 -1.77 18.51
C PRO A 49 2.92 -2.34 19.37
N PRO A 50 3.23 -3.16 20.40
CA PRO A 50 2.24 -3.56 21.40
C PRO A 50 1.84 -2.39 22.30
N GLY A 51 0.61 -2.39 22.81
CA GLY A 51 0.05 -1.34 23.67
C GLY A 51 -1.07 -0.54 23.01
N PRO A 52 -0.83 0.23 21.94
CA PRO A 52 -1.87 1.01 21.30
C PRO A 52 -2.74 0.17 20.36
N SER A 53 -4.01 0.53 20.27
CA SER A 53 -4.91 -0.02 19.26
C SER A 53 -4.48 0.39 17.84
N SER A 54 -4.91 -0.39 16.84
CA SER A 54 -4.65 -0.07 15.43
C SER A 54 -5.22 1.29 15.02
N HIS A 55 -6.35 1.72 15.59
CA HIS A 55 -6.95 3.03 15.33
C HIS A 55 -6.13 4.18 15.92
N GLU A 56 -5.57 4.01 17.12
CA GLU A 56 -4.68 5.01 17.73
C GLU A 56 -3.41 5.21 16.91
N VAL A 57 -2.80 4.11 16.44
CA VAL A 57 -1.61 4.17 15.59
C VAL A 57 -1.90 4.89 14.27
N VAL A 58 -3.04 4.60 13.61
CA VAL A 58 -3.47 5.34 12.42
C VAL A 58 -3.67 6.83 12.72
N ALA A 59 -4.26 7.19 13.87
CA ALA A 59 -4.45 8.58 14.27
C ALA A 59 -3.12 9.32 14.50
N TRP A 60 -2.11 8.65 15.08
CA TRP A 60 -0.77 9.21 15.23
C TRP A 60 -0.09 9.43 13.89
N ILE A 61 -0.11 8.44 13.00
CA ILE A 61 0.48 8.58 11.65
C ILE A 61 -0.18 9.73 10.89
N LYS A 62 -1.51 9.81 10.92
CA LYS A 62 -2.27 10.90 10.29
C LYS A 62 -1.80 12.27 10.79
N ARG A 63 -1.61 12.41 12.11
CA ARG A 63 -1.16 13.65 12.75
C ARG A 63 0.31 13.97 12.46
N ILE A 64 1.20 12.98 12.46
CA ILE A 64 2.64 13.17 12.23
C ILE A 64 2.91 13.59 10.79
N LEU A 65 2.21 12.97 9.83
CA LEU A 65 2.37 13.24 8.40
C LEU A 65 1.48 14.38 7.89
N ASP A 66 0.64 14.94 8.75
CA ASP A 66 -0.32 16.01 8.42
C ASP A 66 -1.18 15.72 7.18
N VAL A 67 -1.74 14.51 7.12
CA VAL A 67 -2.56 14.07 5.98
C VAL A 67 -4.06 14.11 6.30
N GLY A 68 -4.87 14.43 5.29
CA GLY A 68 -6.33 14.52 5.43
C GLY A 68 -7.02 13.19 5.75
N HIS A 69 -6.44 12.06 5.31
CA HIS A 69 -7.02 10.72 5.46
C HIS A 69 -5.94 9.65 5.67
N ALA A 70 -6.23 8.66 6.52
CA ALA A 70 -5.42 7.46 6.74
C ALA A 70 -6.32 6.32 7.25
N GLY A 71 -5.94 5.06 6.99
CA GLY A 71 -6.66 3.86 7.40
C GLY A 71 -5.76 2.63 7.47
N HIS A 72 -6.29 1.49 7.95
CA HIS A 72 -5.55 0.23 8.05
C HIS A 72 -6.29 -0.94 7.39
N GLY A 73 -5.55 -1.92 6.86
CA GLY A 73 -6.12 -3.10 6.18
C GLY A 73 -6.74 -4.15 7.10
N GLY A 74 -6.55 -4.04 8.41
CA GLY A 74 -7.13 -4.93 9.41
C GLY A 74 -6.70 -4.53 10.82
N THR A 75 -7.53 -4.82 11.81
CA THR A 75 -7.24 -4.51 13.21
C THR A 75 -6.36 -5.60 13.81
N LEU A 76 -5.20 -5.21 14.33
CA LEU A 76 -4.41 -6.03 15.24
C LEU A 76 -4.79 -5.71 16.69
N GLU A 77 -4.74 -6.73 17.55
CA GLU A 77 -4.94 -6.56 18.99
C GLU A 77 -3.91 -5.60 19.59
N ALA A 78 -4.32 -4.93 20.67
CA ALA A 78 -3.51 -3.95 21.38
C ALA A 78 -2.38 -4.64 22.14
#